data_AF-A0A2V9SDV9-F1
#
_entry.id   AF-A0A2V9SDV9-F1
#
_cell.length_a   1.000
_cell.length_b   1.000
_cell.length_c   1.000
_cell.angle_alpha   90.00
_cell.angle_beta   90.00
_cell.angle_gamma   90.00
#
_symmetry.space_group_name_H-M   'P 1'
#
loop_
_entity.id
_entity.type
_entity.pdbx_description
1 polymer ?
#
loop_
_entity_poly.entity_id
_entity_poly.type
_entity_poly.pdbx_seq_one_letter_code
_entity_poly.pdbx_strand_id
1 'polypeptide(L)'
;RELYLFADAGTSGRRDHLWDRDVAEAFLQPDPSRERFYKEFEVSPNGMWIDLDISPKGLADLKSGLQRSVFLNEKERTWAAELAIPLKALTSDFDSNAVWRANFYRIEGGKEPRTYLAWLPTRTPQPNFHVPSAFGRLRFAAPPTAQ
;
A
#
# COMPACT_ATOMS: atom_id res chain seq x y z
N ARG A 1 21.22 3.59 0.97
CA ARG A 1 20.88 4.97 1.41
C ARG A 1 20.63 4.96 2.93
N GLU A 2 20.58 6.12 3.57
CA GLU A 2 20.07 6.22 4.95
C GLU A 2 18.55 6.03 4.92
N LEU A 3 17.98 5.44 5.98
CA LEU A 3 16.52 5.28 6.10
C LEU A 3 15.96 6.44 6.92
N TYR A 4 14.92 7.08 6.41
CA TYR A 4 14.19 8.12 7.12
C TYR A 4 12.95 7.51 7.76
N LEU A 5 12.97 7.32 9.08
CA LEU A 5 11.92 6.59 9.81
C LEU A 5 11.29 7.47 10.90
N PHE A 6 10.07 7.12 11.29
CA PHE A 6 9.53 7.60 12.56
C PHE A 6 10.15 6.83 13.73
N ALA A 7 10.32 7.51 14.87
CA ALA A 7 10.81 6.90 16.10
C ALA A 7 9.69 6.25 16.92
N ASP A 8 8.44 6.68 16.70
CA ASP A 8 7.27 6.33 17.51
C ASP A 8 6.09 5.85 16.65
N ALA A 9 5.29 4.96 17.24
CA ALA A 9 4.03 4.47 16.73
C ALA A 9 3.10 4.06 17.88
N GLY A 10 1.84 3.78 17.57
CA GLY A 10 0.92 3.15 18.52
C GLY A 10 1.43 1.76 18.96
N THR A 11 0.83 1.20 20.01
CA THR A 11 1.24 -0.09 20.61
C THR A 11 1.21 -1.27 19.63
N SER A 12 0.36 -1.22 18.59
CA SER A 12 0.30 -2.21 17.51
C SER A 12 1.30 -1.94 16.37
N GLY A 13 2.14 -0.92 16.49
CA GLY A 13 2.98 -0.40 15.40
C GLY A 13 2.22 0.44 14.37
N ARG A 14 0.92 0.72 14.58
CA ARG A 14 0.14 1.60 13.69
C ARG A 14 0.66 3.03 13.78
N ARG A 15 0.85 3.71 12.64
CA ARG A 15 1.31 5.10 12.56
C ARG A 15 0.63 5.84 11.42
N ASP A 16 -0.13 6.88 11.75
CA ASP A 16 -0.72 7.78 10.76
C ASP A 16 0.36 8.59 10.04
N HIS A 17 0.08 9.04 8.82
CA HIS A 17 1.01 9.85 8.00
C HIS A 17 2.34 9.15 7.72
N LEU A 18 2.34 7.83 7.53
CA LEU A 18 3.56 7.06 7.32
C LEU A 18 4.33 7.52 6.08
N TRP A 19 3.62 8.03 5.07
CA TRP A 19 4.12 8.69 3.86
C TRP A 19 4.98 9.94 4.05
N ASP A 20 5.10 10.51 5.26
CA ASP A 20 6.05 11.59 5.56
C ASP A 20 7.51 11.08 5.70
N ARG A 21 7.70 9.76 5.61
CA ARG A 21 8.97 9.05 5.79
C ARG A 21 9.13 7.97 4.71
N ASP A 22 10.18 7.16 4.82
CA ASP A 22 10.39 6.04 3.93
C ASP A 22 9.27 5.01 4.10
N VAL A 23 8.54 4.72 3.03
CA VAL A 23 7.36 3.85 3.05
C VAL A 23 7.19 3.13 1.70
N ALA A 24 6.63 1.92 1.77
CA ALA A 24 6.06 1.23 0.61
C ALA A 24 4.55 1.14 0.77
N GLU A 25 3.81 1.34 -0.31
CA GLU A 25 2.36 1.45 -0.30
C GLU A 25 1.74 0.53 -1.37
N ALA A 26 0.60 -0.09 -1.04
CA ALA A 26 -0.22 -0.86 -1.96
C ALA A 26 -1.66 -0.30 -1.96
N PHE A 27 -2.10 0.17 -3.12
CA PHE A 27 -3.44 0.73 -3.30
C PHE A 27 -4.26 -0.29 -4.09
N LEU A 28 -5.35 -0.79 -3.49
CA LEU A 28 -6.16 -1.88 -4.02
C LEU A 28 -7.60 -1.43 -4.21
N GLN A 29 -8.11 -1.56 -5.44
CA GLN A 29 -9.50 -1.27 -5.80
C GLN A 29 -10.17 -2.56 -6.31
N PRO A 30 -10.92 -3.25 -5.44
CA PRO A 30 -11.62 -4.47 -5.82
C PRO A 30 -12.74 -4.25 -6.84
N ASP A 31 -13.45 -3.12 -6.75
CA ASP A 31 -14.55 -2.76 -7.64
C ASP A 31 -14.15 -1.62 -8.61
N PRO A 32 -13.78 -1.93 -9.86
CA PRO A 32 -13.38 -0.93 -10.84
C PRO A 32 -14.52 0.01 -11.28
N SER A 33 -15.79 -0.33 -11.02
CA SER A 33 -16.92 0.55 -11.35
C SER A 33 -17.01 1.75 -10.38
N ARG A 34 -16.35 1.65 -9.23
CA ARG A 34 -16.34 2.63 -8.16
C ARG A 34 -14.98 3.35 -8.09
N GLU A 35 -14.69 4.16 -9.10
CA GLU A 35 -13.37 4.76 -9.36
C GLU A 35 -12.69 5.38 -8.13
N ARG A 36 -13.42 6.07 -7.25
CA ARG A 36 -12.85 6.75 -6.06
C ARG A 36 -12.98 5.95 -4.76
N PHE A 37 -13.19 4.64 -4.86
CA PHE A 37 -13.24 3.73 -3.72
C PHE A 37 -12.15 2.68 -3.84
N TYR A 38 -11.24 2.67 -2.86
CA TYR A 38 -10.09 1.77 -2.82
C TYR A 38 -9.54 1.69 -1.40
N LYS A 39 -8.63 0.75 -1.16
CA LYS A 39 -7.99 0.52 0.14
C LYS A 39 -6.50 0.84 0.01
N GLU A 40 -5.93 1.44 1.03
CA GLU A 40 -4.50 1.74 1.11
C GLU A 40 -3.87 0.89 2.21
N PHE A 41 -2.69 0.35 1.94
CA PHE A 41 -1.87 -0.39 2.89
C PHE A 41 -0.45 0.13 2.81
N GLU A 42 0.10 0.56 3.93
CA GLU A 42 1.43 1.15 3.98
C GLU A 42 2.28 0.45 5.02
N VAL A 43 3.57 0.32 4.72
CA VAL A 43 4.55 -0.28 5.62
C VAL A 43 5.90 0.40 5.49
N SER A 44 6.49 0.74 6.62
CA SER A 44 7.82 1.35 6.69
C SER A 44 8.92 0.30 6.95
N PRO A 45 10.19 0.63 6.68
CA PRO A 45 11.33 -0.27 6.90
C PRO A 45 11.53 -0.76 8.34
N ASN A 46 11.05 -0.02 9.34
CA ASN A 46 11.07 -0.45 10.75
C ASN A 46 9.81 -1.21 11.17
N GLY A 47 8.96 -1.57 10.19
CA GLY A 47 7.69 -2.21 10.47
C GLY A 47 6.81 -1.30 11.31
N MET A 48 6.56 -0.06 10.90
CA MET A 48 5.31 0.65 11.22
C MET A 48 4.34 0.50 10.05
N TRP A 49 3.04 0.72 10.28
CA TRP A 49 2.03 0.46 9.26
C TRP A 49 0.79 1.31 9.41
N ILE A 50 0.00 1.37 8.34
CA ILE A 50 -1.37 1.85 8.38
C ILE A 50 -2.19 1.15 7.29
N ASP A 51 -3.49 0.99 7.54
CA ASP A 51 -4.48 0.62 6.55
C ASP A 51 -5.67 1.59 6.56
N LEU A 52 -6.16 1.92 5.36
CA LEU A 52 -7.20 2.92 5.16
C LEU A 52 -8.25 2.46 4.16
N ASP A 53 -9.50 2.83 4.44
CA ASP A 53 -10.61 2.79 3.48
C ASP A 53 -10.79 4.18 2.88
N ILE A 54 -10.59 4.30 1.57
CA ILE A 54 -10.66 5.57 0.85
C ILE A 54 -11.97 5.67 0.09
N SER A 55 -12.61 6.82 0.23
CA SER A 55 -13.85 7.16 -0.45
C SER A 55 -13.92 8.66 -0.78
N PRO A 56 -14.89 9.10 -1.59
CA PRO A 56 -15.16 10.53 -1.77
C PRO A 56 -15.53 11.27 -0.47
N LYS A 57 -15.87 10.55 0.61
CA LYS A 57 -16.16 11.14 1.93
C LYS A 57 -14.88 11.37 2.76
N GLY A 58 -13.72 10.91 2.28
CA GLY A 58 -12.45 10.94 2.98
C GLY A 58 -11.91 9.54 3.28
N LEU A 59 -10.90 9.51 4.14
CA LEU A 59 -10.26 8.30 4.65
C LEU A 59 -10.92 7.83 5.95
N ALA A 60 -10.95 6.51 6.16
CA ALA A 60 -11.36 5.87 7.40
C ALA A 60 -10.38 4.76 7.78
N ASP A 61 -10.28 4.44 9.08
CA ASP A 61 -9.52 3.28 9.55
C ASP A 61 -10.20 1.99 9.07
N LEU A 62 -9.49 1.19 8.26
CA LEU A 62 -10.00 -0.03 7.66
C LEU A 62 -10.12 -1.17 8.67
N LYS A 63 -9.21 -1.24 9.66
CA LYS A 63 -9.11 -2.34 10.62
C LYS A 63 -9.14 -3.71 9.95
N SER A 64 -8.34 -3.89 8.90
CA SER A 64 -8.37 -5.06 8.01
C SER A 64 -8.04 -6.39 8.69
N GLY A 65 -7.34 -6.36 9.83
CA GLY A 65 -6.72 -7.54 10.41
C GLY A 65 -5.46 -7.99 9.67
N LEU A 66 -4.85 -7.12 8.87
CA LEU A 66 -3.55 -7.30 8.23
C LEU A 66 -2.52 -7.89 9.21
N GLN A 67 -1.82 -8.93 8.77
CA GLN A 67 -0.56 -9.38 9.37
C GLN A 67 0.61 -8.92 8.52
N ARG A 68 1.76 -8.70 9.15
CA ARG A 68 2.94 -8.20 8.45
C ARG A 68 4.24 -8.68 9.08
N SER A 69 5.27 -8.75 8.25
CA SER A 69 6.64 -9.02 8.66
C SER A 69 7.58 -8.10 7.89
N VAL A 70 8.66 -7.65 8.55
CA VAL A 70 9.69 -6.81 7.93
C VAL A 70 11.06 -7.40 8.24
N PHE A 71 11.89 -7.48 7.20
CA PHE A 71 13.29 -7.88 7.29
C PHE A 71 14.17 -6.72 6.87
N LEU A 72 15.05 -6.27 7.77
CA LEU A 72 16.04 -5.23 7.51
C LEU A 72 17.44 -5.85 7.45
N ASN A 73 18.14 -5.62 6.33
CA ASN A 73 19.53 -6.01 6.15
C ASN A 73 20.40 -4.75 6.08
N GLU A 74 20.98 -4.36 7.21
CA GLU A 74 21.79 -3.16 7.32
C GLU A 74 23.08 -3.23 6.48
N LYS A 75 23.67 -4.42 6.38
CA LYS A 75 24.91 -4.65 5.62
C LYS A 75 24.70 -4.43 4.12
N GLU A 76 23.66 -5.05 3.57
CA GLU A 76 23.31 -4.92 2.14
C GLU A 76 22.48 -3.66 1.86
N ARG A 77 22.08 -2.93 2.92
CA ARG A 77 21.25 -1.72 2.87
C ARG A 77 19.93 -1.96 2.13
N THR A 78 19.34 -3.12 2.37
CA THR A 78 18.05 -3.54 1.80
C THR A 78 17.06 -3.82 2.92
N TRP A 79 15.78 -3.69 2.60
CA TRP A 79 14.70 -4.15 3.45
C TRP A 79 13.62 -4.77 2.58
N ALA A 80 12.85 -5.68 3.17
CA ALA A 80 11.69 -6.30 2.57
C ALA A 80 10.55 -6.28 3.57
N ALA A 81 9.32 -6.10 3.08
CA ALA A 81 8.11 -6.26 3.85
C ALA A 81 7.17 -7.24 3.17
N GLU A 82 6.48 -8.03 3.98
CA GLU A 82 5.42 -8.92 3.55
C GLU A 82 4.13 -8.53 4.28
N LEU A 83 3.05 -8.41 3.51
CA LEU A 83 1.71 -8.06 4.00
C LEU A 83 0.74 -9.21 3.67
N ALA A 84 0.12 -9.79 4.69
CA ALA A 84 -0.96 -10.76 4.54
C ALA A 84 -2.29 -10.09 4.88
N ILE A 85 -3.03 -9.69 3.84
CA ILE A 85 -4.28 -8.95 3.94
C ILE A 85 -5.47 -9.92 3.81
N PRO A 86 -6.37 -10.01 4.80
CA PRO A 86 -7.58 -10.82 4.68
C PRO A 86 -8.47 -10.34 3.53
N LEU A 87 -8.83 -11.24 2.60
CA LEU A 87 -9.68 -10.88 1.44
C LEU A 87 -11.01 -10.23 1.84
N LYS A 88 -11.60 -10.65 2.97
CA LYS A 88 -12.85 -10.09 3.50
C LYS A 88 -12.74 -8.62 3.91
N ALA A 89 -11.54 -8.10 4.18
CA ALA A 89 -11.32 -6.68 4.43
C ALA A 89 -11.35 -5.84 3.14
N LEU A 90 -11.13 -6.48 1.99
CA LEU A 90 -11.11 -5.83 0.68
C LEU A 90 -12.48 -5.89 0.00
N THR A 91 -13.10 -7.07 0.02
CA THR A 91 -14.42 -7.30 -0.61
C THR A 91 -15.21 -8.37 0.14
N SER A 92 -16.54 -8.21 0.23
CA SER A 92 -17.44 -9.26 0.73
C SER A 92 -17.60 -10.40 -0.28
N ASP A 93 -17.50 -10.08 -1.57
CA ASP A 93 -17.83 -10.95 -2.69
C ASP A 93 -16.58 -11.15 -3.55
N PHE A 94 -15.64 -11.95 -3.04
CA PHE A 94 -14.41 -12.25 -3.77
C PHE A 94 -14.70 -13.16 -4.97
N ASP A 95 -14.38 -12.67 -6.17
CA ASP A 95 -14.36 -13.45 -7.40
C ASP A 95 -12.94 -13.39 -8.00
N SER A 96 -12.28 -14.54 -8.14
CA SER A 96 -10.94 -14.61 -8.72
C SER A 96 -10.90 -14.24 -10.21
N ASN A 97 -12.05 -14.28 -10.91
CA ASN A 97 -12.15 -13.84 -12.31
C ASN A 97 -12.30 -12.33 -12.44
N ALA A 98 -12.68 -11.64 -11.36
CA ALA A 98 -12.84 -10.19 -11.37
C ALA A 98 -11.49 -9.50 -11.60
N VAL A 99 -11.54 -8.39 -12.34
CA VAL A 99 -10.38 -7.52 -12.53
C VAL A 99 -10.39 -6.45 -11.46
N TRP A 100 -9.38 -6.47 -10.61
CA TRP A 100 -9.13 -5.38 -9.69
C TRP A 100 -8.32 -4.30 -10.38
N ARG A 101 -8.36 -3.08 -9.83
CA ARG A 101 -7.37 -2.05 -10.14
C ARG A 101 -6.39 -1.96 -8.98
N ALA A 102 -5.11 -1.74 -9.27
CA ALA A 102 -4.10 -1.61 -8.24
C ALA A 102 -2.95 -0.70 -8.67
N ASN A 103 -2.26 -0.13 -7.69
CA ASN A 103 -0.94 0.44 -7.90
C ASN A 103 -0.06 0.23 -6.66
N PHE A 104 1.25 0.35 -6.85
CA PHE A 104 2.24 0.17 -5.80
C PHE A 104 3.18 1.36 -5.81
N TYR A 105 3.45 1.90 -4.62
CA TYR A 105 4.22 3.12 -4.47
C TYR A 105 5.37 2.96 -3.49
N ARG A 106 6.35 3.84 -3.62
CA ARG A 106 7.45 3.98 -2.67
C ARG A 106 7.82 5.46 -2.53
N ILE A 107 7.97 5.90 -1.30
CA ILE A 107 8.51 7.23 -0.96
C ILE A 107 9.85 7.03 -0.25
N GLU A 108 10.83 7.86 -0.60
CA GLU A 108 12.11 7.93 0.11
C GLU A 108 12.49 9.38 0.43
N GLY A 109 12.96 9.62 1.64
CA GLY A 109 13.48 10.91 2.11
C GLY A 109 12.71 11.50 3.27
N GLY A 110 13.39 12.28 4.12
CA GLY A 110 12.79 12.98 5.26
C GLY A 110 12.36 14.44 4.98
N LYS A 111 12.82 15.03 3.87
CA LYS A 111 12.53 16.42 3.47
C LYS A 111 12.60 16.58 1.95
N GLU A 112 11.79 17.48 1.39
CA GLU A 112 11.82 17.78 -0.04
C GLU A 112 13.18 18.33 -0.52
N PRO A 113 13.62 17.98 -1.74
CA PRO A 113 12.94 17.08 -2.68
C PRO A 113 13.08 15.60 -2.28
N ARG A 114 11.95 14.88 -2.24
CA ARG A 114 11.89 13.43 -1.97
C ARG A 114 11.79 12.61 -3.24
N THR A 115 12.04 11.32 -3.12
CA THR A 115 11.87 10.36 -4.23
C THR A 115 10.48 9.75 -4.15
N TYR A 116 9.73 9.82 -5.24
CA TYR A 116 8.39 9.26 -5.37
C TYR A 116 8.36 8.29 -6.54
N LEU A 117 8.05 7.03 -6.27
CA LEU A 117 8.08 5.96 -7.26
C LEU A 117 6.73 5.26 -7.31
N ALA A 118 6.36 4.84 -8.51
CA ALA A 118 5.10 4.14 -8.77
C ALA A 118 5.33 2.99 -9.75
N TRP A 119 4.59 1.89 -9.60
CA TRP A 119 4.54 0.84 -10.62
C TRP A 119 3.96 1.39 -11.93
N LEU A 120 2.78 2.02 -11.87
CA LEU A 120 2.26 2.82 -12.98
C LEU A 120 2.30 4.32 -12.65
N PRO A 121 2.87 5.16 -13.54
CA PRO A 121 3.01 6.59 -13.28
C PRO A 121 1.65 7.31 -13.32
N THR A 122 1.41 8.18 -12.35
CA THR A 122 0.18 8.97 -12.26
C THR A 122 0.15 10.17 -13.22
N ARG A 123 1.33 10.57 -13.74
CA ARG A 123 1.52 11.66 -14.73
C ARG A 123 0.95 13.01 -14.28
N THR A 124 0.95 13.27 -12.97
CA THR A 124 0.54 14.54 -12.40
C THR A 124 1.70 15.55 -12.40
N PRO A 125 1.43 16.88 -12.42
CA PRO A 125 2.49 17.90 -12.37
C PRO A 125 3.31 17.91 -11.08
N GLN A 126 2.73 17.42 -9.98
CA GLN A 126 3.35 17.24 -8.68
C GLN A 126 3.13 15.80 -8.21
N PRO A 127 4.00 15.23 -7.35
CA PRO A 127 3.79 13.90 -6.79
C PRO A 127 2.39 13.74 -6.19
N ASN A 128 1.61 12.81 -6.73
CA ASN A 128 0.28 12.48 -6.25
C ASN A 128 -0.02 11.02 -6.60
N PHE A 129 -0.30 10.20 -5.57
CA PHE A 129 -0.62 8.78 -5.69
C PHE A 129 -2.13 8.47 -5.69
N HIS A 130 -2.95 9.43 -5.27
CA HIS A 130 -4.42 9.30 -5.22
C HIS A 130 -5.05 9.59 -6.58
N VAL A 131 -4.61 8.88 -7.62
CA VAL A 131 -5.12 8.96 -9.00
C VAL A 131 -5.62 7.57 -9.44
N PRO A 132 -6.81 7.13 -9.00
CA PRO A 132 -7.30 5.77 -9.26
C PRO A 132 -7.42 5.43 -10.75
N SER A 133 -7.67 6.44 -11.60
CA SER A 133 -7.69 6.26 -13.06
C SER A 133 -6.34 5.77 -13.62
N ALA A 134 -5.24 6.04 -12.93
CA ALA A 134 -3.89 5.56 -13.29
C ALA A 134 -3.56 4.16 -12.74
N PHE A 135 -4.41 3.58 -11.90
CA PHE A 135 -4.18 2.23 -11.38
C PHE A 135 -4.19 1.21 -12.52
N GLY A 136 -3.26 0.24 -12.44
CA GLY A 136 -3.14 -0.87 -13.36
C GLY A 136 -4.24 -1.90 -13.15
N ARG A 137 -4.23 -2.96 -13.97
CA ARG A 137 -5.17 -4.09 -13.83
C ARG A 137 -4.48 -5.23 -13.09
N LEU A 138 -5.11 -5.72 -12.03
CA LEU A 138 -4.70 -6.88 -11.25
C LEU A 138 -5.69 -8.00 -11.49
N ARG A 139 -5.19 -9.17 -11.90
CA ARG A 139 -5.98 -10.40 -12.10
C ARG A 139 -5.41 -11.48 -11.21
N PHE A 140 -6.27 -12.23 -10.55
CA PHE A 140 -5.86 -13.39 -9.78
C PHE A 140 -5.63 -14.55 -10.75
N ALA A 141 -4.52 -15.26 -10.56
CA ALA A 141 -4.30 -16.50 -11.29
C ALA A 141 -5.33 -17.54 -10.82
N ALA A 142 -5.71 -18.45 -11.74
CA ALA A 142 -6.42 -19.64 -11.33
C ALA A 142 -5.58 -20.39 -10.28
N PRO A 143 -6.21 -21.04 -9.28
CA PRO A 143 -5.47 -21.93 -8.40
C PRO A 143 -4.70 -22.94 -9.25
N PRO A 144 -3.43 -23.24 -8.92
CA PRO A 144 -2.66 -24.22 -9.67
C PRO A 144 -3.46 -25.53 -9.73
N THR A 145 -3.68 -26.07 -10.93
CA THR A 145 -4.27 -27.39 -11.08
C THR A 145 -3.35 -28.39 -10.37
N ALA A 146 -3.86 -29.09 -9.35
CA ALA A 146 -3.13 -30.18 -8.75
C ALA A 146 -2.81 -31.23 -9.84
N GLN A 147 -1.55 -31.62 -9.96
CA GLN A 147 -1.13 -32.77 -10.76
C GLN A 147 -1.47 -34.07 -10.04
#